data_AF-A0A382RPG1-F1
#
_entry.id   AF-A0A382RPG1-F1
#
_cell.length_a   1.000
_cell.length_b   1.000
_cell.length_c   1.000
_cell.angle_alpha   90.00
_cell.angle_beta   90.00
_cell.angle_gamma   90.00
#
_symmetry.space_group_name_H-M   'P 1'
#
loop_
_entity.id
_entity.type
_entity.pdbx_description
1 polymer ?
#
loop_
_entity_poly.entity_id
_entity_poly.type
_entity_poly.pdbx_seq_one_letter_code
_entity_poly.pdbx_strand_id
1 'polypeptide(L)'
;MSLELMFNGVVIAAVAFSRFTPSAALIAADPLTAEAIRSSLTGHTFAIFVTAVAAGEAALAFALVFAMYRAVESVEITDASEMKN
;
A
#
# COMPACT_ATOMS: atom_id res chain seq x y z
N MET A 1 -13.06 -0.32 4.33
CA MET A 1 -13.06 -0.70 2.90
C MET A 1 -12.58 0.39 1.94
N SER A 2 -12.97 1.66 2.06
CA SER A 2 -12.49 2.70 1.13
C SER A 2 -10.96 2.86 1.13
N LEU A 3 -10.32 2.76 2.30
CA LEU A 3 -8.85 2.83 2.43
C LEU A 3 -8.14 1.66 1.73
N GLU A 4 -8.66 0.44 1.81
CA GLU A 4 -8.07 -0.72 1.10
C GLU A 4 -8.13 -0.54 -0.41
N LEU A 5 -9.23 -0.01 -0.92
CA LEU A 5 -9.35 0.32 -2.35
C LEU A 5 -8.35 1.40 -2.77
N MET A 6 -8.11 2.41 -1.91
CA MET A 6 -7.09 3.42 -2.16
C MET A 6 -5.68 2.82 -2.18
N PHE A 7 -5.34 1.94 -1.22
CA PHE A 7 -4.03 1.26 -1.20
C PHE A 7 -3.82 0.34 -2.40
N ASN A 8 -4.84 -0.40 -2.82
CA ASN A 8 -4.78 -1.19 -4.05
C ASN A 8 -4.54 -0.30 -5.28
N GLY A 9 -5.17 0.87 -5.34
CA GLY A 9 -4.92 1.87 -6.38
C GLY A 9 -3.45 2.34 -6.40
N VAL A 10 -2.87 2.63 -5.24
CA VAL A 10 -1.45 3.02 -5.11
C VAL A 10 -0.52 1.88 -5.55
N VAL A 11 -0.79 0.64 -5.15
CA VAL A 11 -0.01 -0.53 -5.56
C VAL A 11 -0.03 -0.69 -7.09
N ILE A 12 -1.20 -0.64 -7.71
CA ILE A 12 -1.35 -0.74 -9.17
C ILE A 12 -0.61 0.40 -9.87
N ALA A 13 -0.75 1.64 -9.37
CA ALA A 13 -0.07 2.79 -9.95
C ALA A 13 1.46 2.64 -9.90
N ALA A 14 2.01 2.14 -8.79
CA ALA A 14 3.44 1.93 -8.66
C ALA A 14 3.98 0.81 -9.58
N VAL A 15 3.26 -0.31 -9.70
CA VAL A 15 3.60 -1.39 -10.65
C VAL A 15 3.50 -0.87 -12.09
N ALA A 16 2.44 -0.13 -12.42
CA ALA A 16 2.26 0.44 -13.74
C ALA A 16 3.36 1.47 -14.06
N PHE A 17 3.78 2.28 -13.09
CA PHE A 17 4.88 3.23 -13.25
C PHE A 17 6.22 2.52 -13.54
N SER A 18 6.42 1.32 -13.00
CA SER A 18 7.57 0.45 -13.31
C SER A 18 7.77 0.17 -14.79
N ARG A 19 6.77 0.36 -15.64
CA ARG A 19 6.93 0.17 -17.10
C ARG A 19 7.75 1.29 -17.74
N PHE A 20 7.78 2.49 -17.14
CA PHE A 20 8.38 3.69 -17.73
C PHE A 20 9.86 3.88 -17.38
N THR A 21 10.39 3.15 -16.40
CA THR A 21 11.77 3.31 -15.91
C THR A 21 12.78 2.32 -16.56
N PRO A 22 12.46 1.02 -16.81
CA PRO A 22 13.48 0.04 -17.21
C PRO A 22 13.13 -0.91 -18.38
N SER A 23 11.90 -0.93 -18.90
CA SER A 23 11.47 -1.95 -19.87
C SER A 23 12.22 -1.88 -21.21
N ALA A 24 12.77 -0.72 -21.58
CA ALA A 24 13.61 -0.57 -22.77
C ALA A 24 14.97 -1.30 -22.66
N ALA A 25 15.55 -1.38 -21.44
CA ALA A 25 16.85 -2.03 -21.23
C ALA A 25 16.77 -3.54 -21.40
N LEU A 26 15.64 -4.17 -21.05
CA LEU A 26 15.42 -5.60 -21.29
C LEU A 26 15.24 -5.94 -22.77
N ILE A 27 14.67 -5.02 -23.56
CA ILE A 27 14.41 -5.23 -24.99
C ILE A 27 15.67 -4.95 -25.82
N ALA A 28 16.53 -4.02 -25.39
CA ALA A 28 17.73 -3.61 -26.11
C ALA A 28 19.03 -4.29 -25.63
N ALA A 29 19.03 -5.00 -24.50
CA ALA A 29 20.23 -5.65 -23.97
C ALA A 29 20.54 -6.97 -24.69
N ASP A 30 21.60 -6.95 -25.50
CA ASP A 30 22.30 -8.14 -25.99
C ASP A 30 23.79 -8.02 -25.62
N PRO A 31 24.33 -8.88 -24.73
CA PRO A 31 23.65 -9.94 -23.99
C PRO A 31 22.79 -9.42 -22.83
N LEU A 32 21.81 -10.23 -22.42
CA LEU A 32 20.96 -9.94 -21.26
C LEU A 32 21.80 -9.78 -19.98
N THR A 33 21.78 -8.58 -19.38
CA THR A 33 22.55 -8.27 -18.18
C THR A 33 21.71 -8.45 -16.90
N ALA A 34 22.36 -8.84 -15.80
CA ALA A 34 21.71 -8.94 -14.49
C ALA A 34 21.16 -7.59 -13.99
N GLU A 35 21.73 -6.47 -14.44
CA GLU A 35 21.27 -5.12 -14.09
C GLU A 35 19.93 -4.79 -14.76
N ALA A 36 19.75 -5.17 -16.03
CA ALA A 36 18.48 -4.99 -16.75
C ALA A 36 17.32 -5.76 -16.09
N ILE A 37 17.60 -6.95 -15.53
CA ILE A 37 16.61 -7.73 -14.77
C ILE A 37 16.25 -7.03 -13.46
N ARG A 38 17.25 -6.56 -12.70
CA ARG A 38 17.02 -5.89 -11.41
C ARG A 38 16.21 -4.60 -11.54
N SER A 39 16.51 -3.77 -12.54
CA SER A 39 15.77 -2.51 -12.72
C SER A 39 14.31 -2.75 -13.11
N SER A 40 14.01 -3.81 -13.88
CA SER A 40 12.64 -4.24 -14.20
C SER A 40 11.79 -4.64 -12.98
N LEU A 41 12.44 -5.18 -11.95
CA LEU A 41 11.77 -5.63 -10.73
C LEU A 41 11.54 -4.53 -9.70
N THR A 42 12.10 -3.33 -9.88
CA THR A 42 12.06 -2.27 -8.87
C THR A 42 10.63 -1.88 -8.47
N GLY A 43 9.71 -1.73 -9.43
CA GLY A 43 8.31 -1.42 -9.09
C GLY A 43 7.55 -2.59 -8.44
N HIS A 44 7.93 -3.84 -8.73
CA HIS A 44 7.39 -5.01 -8.05
C HIS A 44 7.87 -5.08 -6.59
N THR A 45 9.15 -4.81 -6.34
CA THR A 45 9.69 -4.70 -4.98
C THR A 45 9.01 -3.59 -4.19
N PHE A 46 8.78 -2.43 -4.82
CA PHE A 46 8.06 -1.32 -4.20
C PHE A 46 6.59 -1.67 -3.90
N ALA A 47 5.91 -2.42 -4.78
CA ALA A 47 4.53 -2.88 -4.55
C ALA A 47 4.42 -3.78 -3.31
N ILE A 48 5.37 -4.69 -3.10
CA ILE A 48 5.42 -5.55 -1.90
C ILE A 48 5.61 -4.69 -0.64
N PHE A 49 6.49 -3.68 -0.70
CA PHE A 49 6.68 -2.74 0.41
C PHE A 49 5.40 -1.98 0.76
N VAL A 50 4.70 -1.41 -0.24
CA VAL A 50 3.42 -0.72 -0.02
C VAL A 50 2.38 -1.66 0.57
N THR A 51 2.32 -2.91 0.11
CA THR A 51 1.38 -3.92 0.64
C THR A 51 1.64 -4.21 2.12
N ALA A 52 2.91 -4.31 2.52
CA ALA A 52 3.26 -4.54 3.92
C ALA A 52 2.86 -3.36 4.82
N VAL A 53 3.08 -2.12 4.36
CA VAL A 53 2.65 -0.91 5.09
C VAL A 53 1.12 -0.85 5.18
N ALA A 54 0.43 -1.07 4.07
CA ALA A 54 -1.03 -1.06 4.02
C ALA A 54 -1.66 -2.10 4.97
N ALA A 55 -1.05 -3.30 5.07
CA ALA A 55 -1.49 -4.32 6.02
C ALA A 55 -1.33 -3.85 7.48
N GLY A 56 -0.23 -3.18 7.81
CA GLY A 56 0.00 -2.61 9.14
C GLY A 56 -1.01 -1.51 9.49
N GLU A 57 -1.29 -0.60 8.55
CA GLU A 57 -2.27 0.48 8.75
C GLU A 57 -3.70 -0.06 8.85
N ALA A 58 -4.07 -1.07 8.05
CA ALA A 58 -5.38 -1.71 8.16
C ALA A 58 -5.57 -2.37 9.54
N ALA A 59 -4.55 -3.04 10.06
CA ALA A 59 -4.57 -3.62 11.41
C ALA A 59 -4.70 -2.54 12.49
N LEU A 60 -3.95 -1.44 12.37
CA LEU A 60 -4.04 -0.30 13.30
C LEU A 60 -5.44 0.33 13.29
N ALA A 61 -6.01 0.59 12.11
CA ALA A 61 -7.34 1.15 11.96
C ALA A 61 -8.40 0.25 12.61
N PHE A 62 -8.30 -1.07 12.42
CA PHE A 62 -9.21 -2.03 13.03
C PHE A 62 -9.08 -2.06 14.56
N ALA A 63 -7.85 -2.03 15.08
CA ALA A 63 -7.59 -1.93 16.51
C ALA A 63 -8.17 -0.64 17.12
N LEU A 64 -8.08 0.48 16.40
CA LEU A 64 -8.67 1.75 16.83
C LEU A 64 -10.19 1.68 16.90
N VAL A 65 -10.86 1.10 15.90
CA VAL A 65 -12.32 0.91 15.91
C VAL A 65 -12.75 0.07 17.12
N PHE A 66 -12.02 -1.00 17.44
CA PHE A 66 -12.30 -1.78 18.65
C PHE A 66 -12.07 -1.00 19.94
N ALA A 67 -10.99 -0.21 20.01
CA ALA A 67 -10.71 0.62 21.17
C ALA A 67 -11.80 1.67 21.40
N MET A 68 -12.30 2.30 20.34
CA MET A 68 -13.43 3.22 20.38
C MET A 68 -14.71 2.52 20.83
N TYR A 69 -15.07 1.40 20.20
CA TYR A 69 -16.27 0.66 20.59
C TYR A 69 -16.21 0.20 22.04
N ARG A 70 -15.04 -0.19 22.55
CA ARG A 70 -14.91 -0.57 23.96
C ARG A 70 -15.04 0.60 24.94
N ALA A 71 -14.78 1.82 24.49
CA ALA A 71 -14.85 3.02 25.33
C ALA A 71 -16.26 3.64 25.36
N VAL A 72 -16.97 3.62 24.22
CA VAL A 72 -18.23 4.36 24.03
C VAL A 72 -19.41 3.46 23.59
N GLU A 73 -19.18 2.14 23.44
CA GLU A 73 -20.15 1.17 22.91
C GLU A 73 -20.75 1.53 21.53
N SER A 74 -20.08 2.41 20.78
CA SER A 74 -20.49 2.89 19.47
C SER A 74 -19.30 2.97 18.51
N VAL A 75 -19.58 2.81 17.21
CA VAL A 75 -18.62 3.03 16.12
C VAL A 75 -18.92 4.31 15.33
N GLU A 76 -19.97 5.03 15.70
CA GLU A 76 -20.32 6.30 15.06
C GLU A 76 -19.30 7.38 15.41
N ILE A 77 -18.77 8.05 14.39
CA ILE A 77 -17.71 9.06 14.56
C ILE A 77 -18.21 10.29 15.34
N THR A 78 -19.51 10.56 15.33
CA THR A 78 -20.13 11.66 16.08
C THR A 78 -20.03 11.45 17.59
N ASP A 79 -20.12 10.19 18.03
CA ASP A 79 -20.13 9.81 19.44
C ASP A 79 -18.71 9.88 20.02
N ALA A 80 -17.69 9.92 19.16
CA ALA A 80 -16.30 10.15 19.58
C ALA A 80 -16.11 11.51 20.29
N SER A 81 -17.02 12.47 20.12
CA SER A 81 -17.00 13.74 20.87
C SER A 81 -17.18 13.54 22.39
N GLU A 82 -17.76 12.43 22.83
CA GLU A 82 -17.94 12.12 24.25
C GLU A 82 -16.64 11.68 24.93
N MET A 83 -15.65 11.24 24.15
CA MET A 83 -14.32 10.81 24.66
C MET A 83 -13.42 12.00 25.07
N LYS A 84 -13.91 13.23 24.98
CA LYS A 84 -13.10 14.45 25.15
C LYS A 84 -12.89 14.87 26.61
N ASN A 85 -13.35 14.06 27.57
CA ASN A 85 -13.27 14.33 29.02
C ASN A 85 -12.76 13.10 29.79
#